data_AF-A0AB37TI36-F1
#
_entry.id   AF-A0AB37TI36-F1
#
_cell.length_a   1.000
_cell.length_b   1.000
_cell.length_c   1.000
_cell.angle_alpha   90.00
_cell.angle_beta   90.00
_cell.angle_gamma   90.00
#
_symmetry.space_group_name_H-M   'P 1'
#
loop_
_entity.id
_entity.type
_entity.pdbx_description
1 polymer ?
#
loop_
_entity_poly.entity_id
_entity_poly.type
_entity_poly.pdbx_seq_one_letter_code
_entity_poly.pdbx_strand_id
1 'polypeptide(L)'
;MMNSSTEQIISNSLSLRLKQETAAEHERMHQLMSEAKVFSSKEKYAQFTLSQYYFQREVEHLFEKEGVAGLIPDLDIRGRSKQALADLNDLGIQPNGQQLQSENVKLPEALGWIYVSEGSTLGAAFLFKEAQKHLGFSETFAARNLAAYPEGRAKVWKRFVKALDETGFDQTQQDRVVQGALDAFGYFGQALDQLDELK
;
A
#
# COMPACT_ATOMS: atom_id res chain seq x y z
N MET A 1 -27.64 -24.24 2.28
CA MET A 1 -27.72 -23.64 3.64
C MET A 1 -26.30 -23.46 4.12
N MET A 2 -25.80 -22.23 4.17
CA MET A 2 -24.50 -21.94 4.76
C MET A 2 -24.64 -22.01 6.29
N ASN A 3 -23.68 -22.66 6.97
CA ASN A 3 -23.75 -23.00 8.39
C ASN A 3 -23.51 -21.74 9.24
N SER A 4 -24.20 -21.55 10.38
CA SER A 4 -24.11 -20.37 11.26
C SER A 4 -22.67 -20.06 11.71
N SER A 5 -21.83 -21.09 11.87
CA SER A 5 -20.39 -20.94 12.13
C SER A 5 -19.63 -20.27 10.98
N THR A 6 -20.06 -20.46 9.73
CA THR A 6 -19.46 -19.83 8.54
C THR A 6 -19.81 -18.34 8.47
N GLU A 7 -21.06 -17.97 8.83
CA GLU A 7 -21.46 -16.56 8.93
C GLU A 7 -20.75 -15.85 10.08
N GLN A 8 -20.51 -16.53 11.20
CA GLN A 8 -19.77 -16.00 12.35
C GLN A 8 -18.26 -15.88 12.08
N ILE A 9 -17.68 -16.78 11.28
CA ILE A 9 -16.30 -16.70 10.79
C ILE A 9 -16.14 -15.53 9.79
N ILE A 10 -17.10 -15.32 8.88
CA ILE A 10 -17.09 -14.17 7.96
C ILE A 10 -17.26 -12.84 8.72
N SER A 11 -18.00 -12.84 9.84
CA SER A 11 -18.20 -11.68 10.71
C SER A 11 -16.96 -11.27 11.51
N ASN A 12 -15.95 -12.14 11.68
CA ASN A 12 -14.76 -11.91 12.51
C ASN A 12 -13.44 -12.14 11.77
N SER A 13 -13.43 -12.09 10.43
CA SER A 13 -12.19 -12.27 9.67
C SER A 13 -11.22 -11.11 9.91
N LEU A 14 -9.91 -11.40 9.90
CA LEU A 14 -8.88 -10.38 10.09
C LEU A 14 -8.99 -9.28 9.03
N SER A 15 -9.30 -9.66 7.78
CA SER A 15 -9.49 -8.71 6.69
C SER A 15 -10.69 -7.77 6.89
N LEU A 16 -11.80 -8.27 7.47
CA LEU A 16 -12.96 -7.44 7.79
C LEU A 16 -12.64 -6.46 8.92
N ARG A 17 -11.94 -6.94 9.96
CA ARG A 17 -11.45 -6.09 11.06
C ARG A 17 -10.54 -5.00 10.56
N LEU A 18 -9.52 -5.33 9.77
CA LEU A 18 -8.63 -4.35 9.15
C LEU A 18 -9.44 -3.28 8.39
N LYS A 19 -10.37 -3.70 7.53
CA LYS A 19 -11.22 -2.76 6.79
C LYS A 19 -12.04 -1.83 7.70
N GLN A 20 -12.59 -2.34 8.79
CA GLN A 20 -13.42 -1.56 9.72
C GLN A 20 -12.56 -0.62 10.58
N GLU A 21 -11.49 -1.14 11.16
CA GLU A 21 -10.63 -0.44 12.11
C GLU A 21 -9.73 0.59 11.42
N THR A 22 -9.41 0.43 10.12
CA THR A 22 -8.68 1.44 9.33
C THR A 22 -9.58 2.36 8.50
N ALA A 23 -10.91 2.30 8.67
CA ALA A 23 -11.85 3.08 7.85
C ALA A 23 -11.63 4.60 7.96
N ALA A 24 -11.33 5.09 9.17
CA ALA A 24 -11.05 6.52 9.39
C ALA A 24 -9.77 6.97 8.68
N GLU A 25 -8.72 6.13 8.67
CA GLU A 25 -7.48 6.43 7.95
C GLU A 25 -7.69 6.42 6.43
N HIS A 26 -8.53 5.54 5.89
CA HIS A 26 -8.91 5.59 4.47
C HIS A 26 -9.56 6.93 4.09
N GLU A 27 -10.47 7.44 4.92
CA GLU A 27 -11.09 8.75 4.70
C GLU A 27 -10.06 9.89 4.81
N ARG A 28 -9.18 9.82 5.82
CA ARG A 28 -8.07 10.77 5.96
C ARG A 28 -7.20 10.80 4.71
N MET A 29 -6.82 9.64 4.17
CA MET A 29 -6.00 9.57 2.94
C MET A 29 -6.73 10.18 1.74
N HIS A 30 -8.04 10.02 1.63
CA HIS A 30 -8.82 10.65 0.56
C HIS A 30 -8.75 12.18 0.65
N GLN A 31 -8.90 12.72 1.86
CA GLN A 31 -8.80 14.16 2.11
C GLN A 31 -7.41 14.69 1.78
N LEU A 32 -6.34 14.05 2.29
CA LEU A 32 -4.96 14.46 2.02
C LEU A 32 -4.63 14.44 0.53
N MET A 33 -5.06 13.41 -0.20
CA MET A 33 -4.88 13.33 -1.65
C MET A 33 -5.59 14.47 -2.39
N SER A 34 -6.79 14.84 -1.94
CA SER A 34 -7.55 15.97 -2.50
C SER A 34 -6.84 17.31 -2.26
N GLU A 35 -6.35 17.54 -1.04
CA GLU A 35 -5.64 18.75 -0.63
C GLU A 35 -4.28 18.90 -1.33
N ALA A 36 -3.55 17.79 -1.47
CA ALA A 36 -2.26 17.76 -2.16
C ALA A 36 -2.38 18.21 -3.62
N LYS A 37 -3.53 17.99 -4.27
CA LYS A 37 -3.77 18.30 -5.69
C LYS A 37 -2.68 17.72 -6.59
N VAL A 38 -2.34 16.44 -6.38
CA VAL A 38 -1.16 15.79 -6.99
C VAL A 38 -1.14 15.83 -8.53
N PHE A 39 -2.29 16.01 -9.17
CA PHE A 39 -2.42 16.08 -10.63
C PHE A 39 -2.42 17.51 -11.20
N SER A 40 -2.27 18.55 -10.38
CA SER A 40 -2.31 19.93 -10.87
C SER A 40 -1.02 20.38 -11.55
N SER A 41 0.10 19.67 -11.33
CA SER A 41 1.36 19.90 -12.03
C SER A 41 2.28 18.68 -11.99
N LYS A 42 3.29 18.65 -12.86
CA LYS A 42 4.32 17.59 -12.88
C LYS A 42 5.11 17.55 -11.56
N GLU A 43 5.40 18.71 -10.97
CA GLU A 43 6.20 18.84 -9.75
C GLU A 43 5.49 18.17 -8.57
N LYS A 44 4.19 18.45 -8.40
CA LYS A 44 3.38 17.83 -7.34
C LYS A 44 3.23 16.33 -7.53
N TYR A 45 3.02 15.90 -8.76
CA TYR A 45 2.96 14.48 -9.07
C TYR A 45 4.29 13.78 -8.77
N ALA A 46 5.42 14.44 -9.04
CA ALA A 46 6.73 13.89 -8.75
C ALA A 46 7.00 13.75 -7.25
N GLN A 47 6.57 14.72 -6.42
CA GLN A 47 6.61 14.58 -4.96
C GLN A 47 5.73 13.42 -4.47
N PHE A 48 4.53 13.27 -5.03
CA PHE A 48 3.65 12.15 -4.72
C PHE A 48 4.23 10.79 -5.17
N THR A 49 4.95 10.77 -6.29
CA THR A 49 5.66 9.57 -6.74
C THR A 49 6.83 9.25 -5.80
N LEU A 50 7.48 10.27 -5.25
CA LEU A 50 8.58 10.12 -4.30
C LEU A 50 8.09 9.54 -2.97
N SER A 51 6.94 10.01 -2.45
CA SER A 51 6.33 9.42 -1.26
C SER A 51 5.93 7.96 -1.47
N GLN A 52 5.38 7.62 -2.63
CA GLN A 52 5.10 6.24 -3.01
C GLN A 52 6.36 5.38 -3.08
N TYR A 53 7.45 5.90 -3.66
CA TYR A 53 8.72 5.20 -3.70
C TYR A 53 9.23 4.87 -2.29
N TYR A 54 9.28 5.84 -1.38
CA TYR A 54 9.73 5.59 -0.01
C TYR A 54 8.82 4.61 0.74
N PHE A 55 7.49 4.73 0.60
CA PHE A 55 6.58 3.76 1.19
C PHE A 55 6.78 2.33 0.65
N GLN A 56 7.01 2.18 -0.66
CA GLN A 56 7.32 0.86 -1.23
C GLN A 56 8.66 0.31 -0.73
N ARG A 57 9.65 1.17 -0.41
CA ARG A 57 10.90 0.73 0.20
C ARG A 57 10.69 0.18 1.61
N GLU A 58 9.83 0.80 2.42
CA GLU A 58 9.42 0.27 3.71
C GLU A 58 8.76 -1.11 3.55
N VAL A 59 7.79 -1.21 2.66
CA VAL A 59 7.02 -2.45 2.45
C VAL A 59 7.90 -3.58 1.90
N GLU A 60 8.76 -3.30 0.92
CA GLU A 60 9.65 -4.33 0.35
C GLU A 60 10.70 -4.80 1.35
N HIS A 61 11.16 -3.94 2.27
CA HIS A 61 12.00 -4.38 3.38
C HIS A 61 11.28 -5.40 4.28
N LEU A 62 9.96 -5.24 4.47
CA LEU A 62 9.16 -6.15 5.28
C LEU A 62 8.96 -7.52 4.63
N PHE A 63 9.07 -7.63 3.31
CA PHE A 63 9.03 -8.92 2.61
C PHE A 63 10.18 -9.85 3.02
N GLU A 64 11.30 -9.27 3.44
CA GLU A 64 12.51 -10.00 3.85
C GLU A 64 12.48 -10.44 5.32
N LYS A 65 11.48 -10.01 6.10
CA LYS A 65 11.38 -10.36 7.53
C LYS A 65 10.99 -11.83 7.71
N GLU A 66 11.54 -12.43 8.76
CA GLU A 66 11.32 -13.83 9.10
C GLU A 66 9.82 -14.16 9.17
N GLY A 67 9.44 -15.24 8.47
CA GLY A 67 8.07 -15.77 8.43
C GLY A 67 7.13 -15.11 7.41
N VAL A 68 7.42 -13.89 6.92
CA VAL A 68 6.50 -13.15 6.02
C VAL A 68 6.26 -13.89 4.72
N ALA A 69 7.33 -14.34 4.07
CA ALA A 69 7.26 -15.11 2.83
C ALA A 69 6.53 -16.47 2.97
N GLY A 70 6.43 -16.99 4.20
CA GLY A 70 5.66 -18.21 4.49
C GLY A 70 4.15 -18.00 4.57
N LEU A 71 3.70 -16.76 4.77
CA LEU A 71 2.28 -16.42 4.95
C LEU A 71 1.66 -15.78 3.70
N ILE A 72 2.44 -15.02 2.93
CA ILE A 72 1.92 -14.31 1.76
C ILE A 72 2.28 -15.07 0.48
N PRO A 73 1.28 -15.55 -0.28
CA PRO A 73 1.55 -16.11 -1.60
C PRO A 73 2.06 -15.02 -2.55
N ASP A 74 2.74 -15.45 -3.61
CA ASP A 74 3.08 -14.59 -4.75
C ASP A 74 3.79 -13.29 -4.35
N LEU A 75 4.64 -13.34 -3.32
CA LEU A 75 5.36 -12.18 -2.80
C LEU A 75 6.34 -11.59 -3.82
N ASP A 76 6.85 -12.42 -4.73
CA ASP A 76 7.79 -12.07 -5.79
C ASP A 76 7.22 -11.13 -6.85
N ILE A 77 5.89 -11.12 -7.02
CA ILE A 77 5.21 -10.20 -7.95
C ILE A 77 4.77 -8.90 -7.27
N ARG A 78 4.87 -8.82 -5.94
CA ARG A 78 4.48 -7.66 -5.13
C ARG A 78 5.65 -6.68 -4.99
N GLY A 79 5.35 -5.51 -4.46
CA GLY A 79 6.31 -4.42 -4.37
C GLY A 79 6.41 -3.67 -5.70
N ARG A 80 6.57 -2.35 -5.60
CA ARG A 80 6.58 -1.45 -6.76
C ARG A 80 7.67 -0.39 -6.68
N SER A 81 8.65 -0.55 -5.78
CA SER A 81 9.73 0.42 -5.61
C SER A 81 10.54 0.59 -6.89
N LYS A 82 10.78 -0.49 -7.64
CA LYS A 82 11.49 -0.46 -8.93
C LYS A 82 10.72 0.34 -9.98
N GLN A 83 9.40 0.14 -10.07
CA GLN A 83 8.55 0.90 -11.01
C GLN A 83 8.47 2.37 -10.59
N ALA A 84 8.32 2.64 -9.29
CA ALA A 84 8.28 4.01 -8.77
C ALA A 84 9.60 4.74 -9.00
N LEU A 85 10.74 4.05 -8.86
CA LEU A 85 12.05 4.62 -9.17
C LEU A 85 12.20 4.93 -10.67
N ALA A 86 11.72 4.05 -11.56
CA ALA A 86 11.70 4.32 -12.99
C ALA A 86 10.81 5.53 -13.34
N ASP A 87 9.67 5.67 -12.67
CA ASP A 87 8.80 6.84 -12.84
C ASP A 87 9.48 8.12 -12.34
N LEU A 88 10.20 8.08 -11.21
CA LEU A 88 10.98 9.22 -10.72
C LEU A 88 12.09 9.63 -11.69
N ASN A 89 12.74 8.68 -12.36
CA ASN A 89 13.73 8.96 -13.39
C ASN A 89 13.11 9.72 -14.58
N ASP A 90 11.93 9.32 -15.07
CA ASP A 90 11.21 10.06 -16.12
C ASP A 90 10.80 11.47 -15.68
N LEU A 91 10.52 11.62 -14.38
CA LEU A 91 10.16 12.89 -13.77
C LEU A 91 11.37 13.77 -13.44
N GLY A 92 12.60 13.25 -13.58
CA GLY A 92 13.85 13.95 -13.29
C GLY A 92 14.15 14.12 -11.79
N ILE A 93 13.58 13.26 -10.95
CA ILE A 93 13.80 13.25 -9.50
C ILE A 93 14.72 12.10 -9.13
N GLN A 94 15.74 12.39 -8.32
CA GLN A 94 16.59 11.38 -7.70
C GLN A 94 16.27 11.30 -6.21
N PRO A 95 15.86 10.14 -5.67
CA PRO A 95 15.68 9.99 -4.23
C PRO A 95 17.00 10.14 -3.48
N ASN A 96 16.99 10.91 -2.39
CA ASN A 96 18.16 11.11 -1.54
C ASN A 96 18.42 9.96 -0.55
N GLY A 97 17.53 8.96 -0.51
CA GLY A 97 17.59 7.84 0.43
C GLY A 97 17.12 8.26 1.82
N GLN A 98 16.32 7.41 2.46
CA GLN A 98 15.81 7.63 3.82
C GLN A 98 16.06 6.38 4.67
N GLN A 99 16.25 6.58 5.98
CA GLN A 99 16.29 5.47 6.92
C GLN A 99 14.91 4.82 6.99
N LEU A 100 14.89 3.50 6.96
CA LEU A 100 13.67 2.70 7.05
C LEU A 100 13.05 2.86 8.44
N GLN A 101 11.83 3.40 8.50
CA GLN A 101 11.05 3.43 9.75
C GLN A 101 10.56 2.02 10.13
N SER A 102 10.42 1.15 9.13
CA SER A 102 10.02 -0.26 9.30
C SER A 102 11.15 -1.18 9.76
N GLU A 103 12.36 -0.68 10.02
CA GLU A 103 13.55 -1.49 10.35
C GLU A 103 13.29 -2.49 11.50
N ASN A 104 12.58 -2.06 12.53
CA ASN A 104 12.28 -2.88 13.71
C ASN A 104 10.91 -3.57 13.65
N VAL A 105 10.12 -3.34 12.60
CA VAL A 105 8.81 -3.99 12.42
C VAL A 105 9.01 -5.46 12.04
N LYS A 106 8.23 -6.32 12.68
CA LYS A 106 8.28 -7.80 12.54
C LYS A 106 6.88 -8.35 12.36
N LEU A 107 6.78 -9.68 12.25
CA LEU A 107 5.48 -10.33 12.35
C LEU A 107 4.86 -10.15 13.76
N PRO A 108 3.52 -9.97 13.84
CA PRO A 108 2.58 -9.92 12.73
C PRO A 108 2.31 -8.51 12.17
N GLU A 109 2.83 -7.43 12.79
CA GLU A 109 2.64 -6.03 12.37
C GLU A 109 3.00 -5.79 10.90
N ALA A 110 4.04 -6.47 10.41
CA ALA A 110 4.47 -6.39 9.02
C ALA A 110 3.33 -6.69 8.03
N LEU A 111 2.42 -7.62 8.36
CA LEU A 111 1.27 -7.92 7.50
C LEU A 111 0.29 -6.75 7.38
N GLY A 112 0.21 -5.89 8.40
CA GLY A 112 -0.60 -4.67 8.37
C GLY A 112 -0.06 -3.65 7.36
N TRP A 113 1.26 -3.44 7.34
CA TRP A 113 1.92 -2.59 6.34
C TRP A 113 1.69 -3.09 4.92
N ILE A 114 1.84 -4.42 4.73
CA ILE A 114 1.62 -5.04 3.43
C ILE A 114 0.15 -4.94 3.03
N TYR A 115 -0.79 -5.09 3.98
CA TYR A 115 -2.22 -4.87 3.73
C TYR A 115 -2.52 -3.48 3.17
N VAL A 116 -1.92 -2.43 3.75
CA VAL A 116 -2.09 -1.05 3.26
C VAL A 116 -1.51 -0.91 1.84
N SER A 117 -0.31 -1.44 1.60
CA SER A 117 0.31 -1.40 0.27
C SER A 117 -0.50 -2.14 -0.80
N GLU A 118 -1.00 -3.34 -0.49
CA GLU A 118 -1.78 -4.14 -1.43
C GLU A 118 -3.17 -3.56 -1.65
N GLY A 119 -3.81 -3.03 -0.60
CA GLY A 119 -5.10 -2.35 -0.69
C GLY A 119 -5.05 -1.10 -1.56
N SER A 120 -3.95 -0.34 -1.48
CA SER A 120 -3.75 0.87 -2.29
C SER A 120 -3.80 0.60 -3.81
N THR A 121 -3.50 -0.62 -4.24
CA THR A 121 -3.51 -1.00 -5.67
C THR A 121 -4.90 -0.92 -6.29
N LEU A 122 -5.96 -1.10 -5.51
CA LEU A 122 -7.34 -1.00 -5.99
C LEU A 122 -7.66 0.45 -6.37
N GLY A 123 -7.28 1.40 -5.51
CA GLY A 123 -7.44 2.84 -5.74
C GLY A 123 -6.51 3.39 -6.83
N ALA A 124 -5.34 2.77 -7.04
CA ALA A 124 -4.38 3.19 -8.06
C ALA A 124 -4.95 3.17 -9.50
N ALA A 125 -6.04 2.43 -9.76
CA ALA A 125 -6.74 2.48 -11.05
C ALA A 125 -7.32 3.88 -11.35
N PHE A 126 -7.81 4.59 -10.34
CA PHE A 126 -8.28 5.97 -10.48
C PHE A 126 -7.09 6.91 -10.70
N LEU A 127 -6.04 6.79 -9.86
CA LEU A 127 -4.85 7.63 -9.96
C LEU A 127 -4.17 7.50 -11.33
N PHE A 128 -4.10 6.29 -11.89
CA PHE A 128 -3.54 6.05 -13.21
C PHE A 128 -4.30 6.82 -14.30
N LYS A 129 -5.65 6.80 -14.26
CA LYS A 129 -6.50 7.53 -15.21
C LYS A 129 -6.31 9.05 -15.10
N GLU A 130 -6.22 9.57 -13.88
CA GLU A 130 -6.01 11.01 -13.66
C GLU A 130 -4.61 11.44 -14.12
N ALA A 131 -3.57 10.66 -13.84
CA ALA A 131 -2.21 10.91 -14.35
C ALA A 131 -2.17 10.93 -15.88
N GLN A 132 -2.85 9.98 -16.54
CA GLN A 132 -2.95 9.94 -17.99
C GLN A 132 -3.70 11.16 -18.55
N LYS A 133 -4.86 11.48 -17.97
CA LYS A 133 -5.73 12.56 -18.45
C LYS A 133 -5.12 13.95 -18.26
N HIS A 134 -4.49 14.20 -17.12
CA HIS A 134 -4.05 15.54 -16.74
C HIS A 134 -2.57 15.80 -17.05
N LEU A 135 -1.73 14.77 -17.10
CA LEU A 135 -0.28 14.90 -17.27
C LEU A 135 0.26 14.13 -18.48
N GLY A 136 -0.56 13.32 -19.16
CA GLY A 136 -0.14 12.53 -20.32
C GLY A 136 0.77 11.35 -19.97
N PHE A 137 0.79 10.92 -18.71
CA PHE A 137 1.60 9.78 -18.26
C PHE A 137 0.94 8.43 -18.60
N SER A 138 1.73 7.37 -18.61
CA SER A 138 1.30 6.03 -19.03
C SER A 138 1.99 4.93 -18.22
N GLU A 139 1.59 3.68 -18.47
CA GLU A 139 2.20 2.49 -17.91
C GLU A 139 3.64 2.25 -18.41
N THR A 140 4.13 3.08 -19.32
CA THR A 140 5.50 3.05 -19.84
C THR A 140 6.25 4.37 -19.66
N PHE A 141 5.63 5.39 -19.07
CA PHE A 141 6.24 6.69 -18.81
C PHE A 141 5.60 7.37 -17.59
N ALA A 142 6.40 7.59 -16.53
CA ALA A 142 6.04 8.27 -15.29
C ALA A 142 4.83 7.74 -14.49
N ALA A 143 4.15 6.65 -14.88
CA ALA A 143 3.05 6.05 -14.11
C ALA A 143 3.07 4.51 -14.07
N ARG A 144 4.25 3.88 -14.21
CA ARG A 144 4.45 2.42 -14.12
C ARG A 144 4.01 1.85 -12.77
N ASN A 145 4.31 2.54 -11.66
CA ASN A 145 3.95 2.10 -10.31
C ASN A 145 2.42 2.11 -10.08
N LEU A 146 1.67 2.86 -10.88
CA LEU A 146 0.22 2.87 -10.80
C LEU A 146 -0.42 1.77 -11.67
N ALA A 147 0.34 1.07 -12.53
CA ALA A 147 -0.17 0.05 -13.42
C ALA A 147 -0.79 -1.15 -12.66
N ALA A 148 -1.67 -1.88 -13.34
CA ALA A 148 -2.27 -3.10 -12.77
C ALA A 148 -1.29 -4.27 -12.86
N TYR A 149 -1.40 -5.22 -11.94
CA TYR A 149 -0.81 -6.54 -12.12
C TYR A 149 -1.32 -7.17 -13.43
N PRO A 150 -0.50 -7.95 -14.17
CA PRO A 150 -0.90 -8.59 -15.42
C PRO A 150 -2.18 -9.43 -15.32
N GLU A 151 -2.38 -10.07 -14.17
CA GLU A 151 -3.54 -10.92 -13.88
C GLU A 151 -4.73 -10.18 -13.23
N GLY A 152 -4.59 -8.87 -12.99
CA GLY A 152 -5.64 -7.98 -12.50
C GLY A 152 -5.63 -7.72 -10.99
N ARG A 153 -5.83 -6.45 -10.61
CA ARG A 153 -5.81 -5.93 -9.23
C ARG A 153 -6.71 -6.72 -8.27
N ALA A 154 -7.96 -6.94 -8.66
CA ALA A 154 -8.95 -7.60 -7.82
C ALA A 154 -8.61 -9.07 -7.53
N LYS A 155 -7.94 -9.75 -8.46
CA LYS A 155 -7.53 -11.15 -8.30
C LYS A 155 -6.39 -11.27 -7.29
N VAL A 156 -5.34 -10.47 -7.46
CA VAL A 156 -4.19 -10.42 -6.54
C VAL A 156 -4.62 -9.99 -5.14
N TRP A 157 -5.50 -8.99 -5.04
CA TRP A 157 -6.06 -8.54 -3.76
C TRP A 157 -6.83 -9.65 -3.04
N LYS A 158 -7.71 -10.37 -3.74
CA LYS A 158 -8.47 -11.48 -3.15
C LYS A 158 -7.57 -12.60 -2.64
N ARG A 159 -6.48 -12.92 -3.36
CA ARG A 159 -5.50 -13.92 -2.89
C ARG A 159 -4.83 -13.48 -1.60
N PHE A 160 -4.41 -12.21 -1.54
CA PHE A 160 -3.78 -11.65 -0.34
C PHE A 160 -4.71 -11.65 0.86
N VAL A 161 -5.94 -11.16 0.71
CA VAL A 161 -6.96 -11.16 1.77
C VAL A 161 -7.24 -12.56 2.27
N LYS A 162 -7.38 -13.53 1.36
CA LYS A 162 -7.55 -14.94 1.73
C LYS A 162 -6.39 -15.44 2.59
N ALA A 163 -5.15 -15.14 2.20
CA ALA A 163 -3.97 -15.54 2.95
C ALA A 163 -3.93 -14.92 4.36
N LEU A 164 -4.34 -13.66 4.52
CA LEU A 164 -4.47 -13.02 5.85
C LEU A 164 -5.49 -13.74 6.73
N ASP A 165 -6.66 -14.05 6.17
CA ASP A 165 -7.75 -14.70 6.91
C ASP A 165 -7.41 -16.17 7.28
N GLU A 166 -6.47 -16.80 6.57
CA GLU A 166 -6.02 -18.17 6.80
C GLU A 166 -4.80 -18.28 7.74
N THR A 167 -4.28 -17.16 8.27
CA THR A 167 -3.10 -17.16 9.18
C THR A 167 -3.31 -17.92 10.49
N GLY A 168 -4.55 -18.08 10.93
CA GLY A 168 -4.88 -18.71 12.22
C GLY A 168 -4.47 -17.88 13.44
N PHE A 169 -4.20 -16.59 13.26
CA PHE A 169 -3.79 -15.68 14.33
C PHE A 169 -4.85 -15.51 15.39
N ASP A 170 -4.42 -15.51 16.66
CA ASP A 170 -5.27 -15.17 17.79
C ASP A 170 -5.59 -13.67 17.84
N GLN A 171 -6.48 -13.28 18.76
CA GLN A 171 -6.92 -11.90 18.90
C GLN A 171 -5.76 -10.92 19.10
N THR A 172 -4.78 -11.26 19.94
CA THR A 172 -3.63 -10.38 20.24
C THR A 172 -2.72 -10.21 19.01
N GLN A 173 -2.52 -11.28 18.25
CA GLN A 173 -1.78 -11.22 16.99
C GLN A 173 -2.53 -10.38 15.96
N GLN A 174 -3.84 -10.55 15.83
CA GLN A 174 -4.66 -9.74 14.94
C GLN A 174 -4.65 -8.25 15.31
N ASP A 175 -4.71 -7.91 16.60
CA ASP A 175 -4.62 -6.52 17.07
C ASP A 175 -3.29 -5.88 16.67
N ARG A 176 -2.19 -6.65 16.71
CA ARG A 176 -0.87 -6.20 16.22
C ARG A 176 -0.85 -6.02 14.70
N VAL A 177 -1.54 -6.86 13.91
CA VAL A 177 -1.69 -6.64 12.46
C VAL A 177 -2.44 -5.33 12.19
N VAL A 178 -3.54 -5.08 12.91
CA VAL A 178 -4.30 -3.83 12.79
C VAL A 178 -3.44 -2.63 13.15
N GLN A 179 -2.69 -2.69 14.26
CA GLN A 179 -1.76 -1.63 14.63
C GLN A 179 -0.72 -1.37 13.54
N GLY A 180 -0.13 -2.41 12.96
CA GLY A 180 0.79 -2.26 11.83
C GLY A 180 0.15 -1.57 10.61
N ALA A 181 -1.13 -1.82 10.33
CA ALA A 181 -1.84 -1.11 9.26
C ALA A 181 -2.05 0.38 9.60
N LEU A 182 -2.41 0.70 10.84
CA LEU A 182 -2.53 2.08 11.31
C LEU A 182 -1.19 2.82 11.23
N ASP A 183 -0.09 2.18 11.62
CA ASP A 183 1.26 2.74 11.53
C ASP A 183 1.65 3.04 10.07
N ALA A 184 1.32 2.13 9.14
CA ALA A 184 1.55 2.32 7.72
C ALA A 184 0.73 3.48 7.12
N PHE A 185 -0.54 3.63 7.52
CA PHE A 185 -1.35 4.80 7.17
C PHE A 185 -0.77 6.08 7.76
N GLY A 186 -0.32 6.04 9.02
CA GLY A 186 0.35 7.15 9.70
C GLY A 186 1.57 7.63 8.91
N TYR A 187 2.46 6.70 8.55
CA TYR A 187 3.65 6.98 7.74
C TYR A 187 3.30 7.62 6.40
N PHE A 188 2.40 7.00 5.62
CA PHE A 188 2.07 7.52 4.30
C PHE A 188 1.33 8.86 4.36
N GLY A 189 0.45 9.02 5.35
CA GLY A 189 -0.25 10.28 5.58
C GLY A 189 0.71 11.42 5.92
N GLN A 190 1.69 11.19 6.79
CA GLN A 190 2.72 12.19 7.08
C GLN A 190 3.51 12.58 5.83
N ALA A 191 3.85 11.60 4.98
CA ALA A 191 4.53 11.87 3.72
C ALA A 191 3.67 12.70 2.74
N LEU A 192 2.33 12.54 2.77
CA LEU A 192 1.40 13.38 2.00
C LEU A 192 1.26 14.80 2.56
N ASP A 193 1.23 14.95 3.88
CA ASP A 193 1.20 16.25 4.55
C ASP A 193 2.48 17.07 4.29
N GLN A 194 3.60 16.39 4.10
CA GLN A 194 4.94 16.97 3.97
C GLN A 194 5.54 16.81 2.57
N LEU A 195 4.72 16.71 1.51
CA LEU A 195 5.19 16.47 0.13
C LEU A 195 6.27 17.44 -0.34
N ASP A 196 6.19 18.70 0.10
CA ASP A 196 7.16 19.75 -0.26
C ASP A 196 8.53 19.58 0.42
N GLU A 197 8.61 18.79 1.49
CA GLU A 197 9.81 18.58 2.32
C GLU A 197 10.53 17.26 2.00
N LEU A 198 9.99 16.42 1.10
CA LEU A 198 10.54 15.09 0.79
C LEU A 198 11.80 15.08 -0.09
N LYS A 199 12.19 16.24 -0.65
CA LYS A 199 13.34 16.38 -1.55
C LYS A 199 14.64 16.39 -0.78
#